data_AF-A0A6B2XDK4-F1
#
_entry.id   AF-A0A6B2XDK4-F1
#
_cell.length_a   1.000
_cell.length_b   1.000
_cell.length_c   1.000
_cell.angle_alpha   90.00
_cell.angle_beta   90.00
_cell.angle_gamma   90.00
#
_symmetry.space_group_name_H-M   'P 1'
#
loop_
_entity.id
_entity.type
_entity.pdbx_description
1 polymer ?
#
loop_
_entity_poly.entity_id
_entity_poly.type
_entity_poly.pdbx_seq_one_letter_code
_entity_poly.pdbx_strand_id
1 'polypeptide(L)'
;MTPEEEFAEALRMRRKAAGFSLGELSRLVNYSKSYLSRVENGSRLAGPALARECDTALHAEGELLALLPDRLAQAERPRRRVGANGAGGGGSSGGAGSVGGTGGAGGSGGLGRSRVPGARGVSSGTSATSLLSATFGAEFDQLIRRGDTRHLLGDMYEAGRLYLAAYRAAEGDDLARAYAVVRCARRWSDPGQVDRDLLARIDESLNTLAGRGDLPAVELRLRLAAHRAKKLTMGVGDDTAVPGAEPGTSVDRARGVLRELRDRLPAVGAETHCEVLTECRWALYDFAPAGELLALSAELRDVATRSRSMYFVGEALVALAIDQLRVGRVTAADATVRRHREHAAHRHSTLAHWQQGTLDALMNLWQGEFGAAEEWILGRSREIAEAMETDLSVPADTLSQTCLGQAYWLRHEQGRMADLFGSPLMSGVRRRDYFPVWRAGLALALCETGRHDQAADQVLAFAADTEGFTTFPPSGWALPTAAVLAQACAELDRRGVRREELLPYVPPLRALLDAHPGELVLAGWPTVLLGPAARFSGLLALVAGEPETALGHLRRAVRLAQHSPAQMARLRLDEARARLRSDSVAVRAGAGDLARTALTTAEELGMGAVAADCREFLRGAPTGS
;
A
#
# COMPACT_ATOMS: atom_id res chain seq x y z
N MET A 1 -40.63 -2.74 11.71
CA MET A 1 -39.54 -2.23 10.87
C MET A 1 -38.27 -2.50 11.66
N THR A 2 -37.26 -3.12 11.07
CA THR A 2 -35.98 -3.30 11.78
C THR A 2 -35.23 -1.95 11.83
N PRO A 3 -34.30 -1.73 12.77
CA PRO A 3 -33.50 -0.49 12.81
C PRO A 3 -32.78 -0.20 11.48
N GLU A 4 -32.42 -1.25 10.73
CA GLU A 4 -31.83 -1.14 9.40
C GLU A 4 -32.81 -0.60 8.36
N GLU A 5 -34.05 -1.08 8.37
CA GLU A 5 -35.13 -0.60 7.50
C GLU A 5 -35.52 0.86 7.84
N GLU A 6 -35.53 1.21 9.13
CA GLU A 6 -35.81 2.58 9.60
C GLU A 6 -34.72 3.56 9.15
N PHE A 7 -33.44 3.19 9.29
CA PHE A 7 -32.33 3.98 8.78
C PHE A 7 -32.37 4.12 7.26
N ALA A 8 -32.59 3.02 6.54
CA ALA A 8 -32.62 2.99 5.08
C ALA A 8 -33.70 3.92 4.52
N GLU A 9 -34.91 3.87 5.10
CA GLU A 9 -36.01 4.74 4.74
C GLU A 9 -35.73 6.20 5.08
N ALA A 10 -35.20 6.46 6.28
CA ALA A 10 -34.85 7.79 6.75
C ALA A 10 -33.80 8.49 5.88
N LEU A 11 -32.78 7.75 5.42
CA LEU A 11 -31.74 8.24 4.52
C LEU A 11 -32.34 8.54 3.13
N ARG A 12 -33.10 7.60 2.57
CA ARG A 12 -33.75 7.73 1.26
C ARG A 12 -34.70 8.92 1.20
N MET A 13 -35.50 9.12 2.26
CA MET A 13 -36.43 10.24 2.37
C MET A 13 -35.68 11.59 2.42
N ARG A 14 -34.66 11.71 3.29
CA ARG A 14 -33.91 12.96 3.44
C ARG A 14 -33.10 13.31 2.20
N ARG A 15 -32.49 12.32 1.55
CA ARG A 15 -31.80 12.53 0.27
C ARG A 15 -32.73 13.08 -0.81
N LYS A 16 -33.93 12.47 -0.95
CA LYS A 16 -34.93 12.95 -1.91
C LYS A 16 -35.44 14.35 -1.57
N ALA A 17 -35.66 14.64 -0.29
CA ALA A 17 -36.07 15.97 0.17
C ALA A 17 -35.01 17.04 -0.09
N ALA A 18 -33.72 16.70 0.01
CA ALA A 18 -32.59 17.56 -0.34
C ALA A 18 -32.35 17.68 -1.86
N GLY A 19 -33.16 17.01 -2.70
CA GLY A 19 -33.04 17.05 -4.16
C GLY A 19 -31.83 16.29 -4.72
N PHE A 20 -31.13 15.51 -3.89
CA PHE A 20 -29.94 14.78 -4.34
C PHE A 20 -30.30 13.45 -5.00
N SER A 21 -29.71 13.21 -6.16
CA SER A 21 -29.57 11.85 -6.69
C SER A 21 -28.64 11.02 -5.79
N LEU A 22 -28.74 9.70 -5.88
CA LEU A 22 -27.85 8.79 -5.14
C LEU A 22 -26.36 9.02 -5.50
N GLY A 23 -26.08 9.43 -6.75
CA GLY A 23 -24.74 9.76 -7.22
C GLY A 23 -24.23 11.11 -6.72
N GLU A 24 -25.12 12.06 -6.41
CA GLU A 24 -24.74 13.33 -5.77
C GLU A 24 -24.46 13.13 -4.28
N LEU A 25 -25.32 12.39 -3.58
CA LEU A 25 -25.04 12.04 -2.18
C LEU A 25 -23.72 11.28 -2.08
N SER A 26 -23.48 10.31 -2.96
CA SER A 26 -22.23 9.57 -3.06
C SER A 26 -20.98 10.45 -3.15
N ARG A 27 -21.05 11.53 -3.94
CA ARG A 27 -19.96 12.51 -4.04
C ARG A 27 -19.80 13.37 -2.78
N LEU A 28 -20.89 13.68 -2.09
CA LEU A 28 -20.88 14.51 -0.88
C LEU A 28 -20.36 13.77 0.34
N VAL A 29 -20.72 12.50 0.50
CA VAL A 29 -20.32 11.67 1.65
C VAL A 29 -19.13 10.75 1.32
N ASN A 30 -18.53 10.84 0.14
CA ASN A 30 -17.37 10.02 -0.27
C ASN A 30 -17.60 8.48 -0.13
N TYR A 31 -18.84 8.03 -0.28
CA TYR A 31 -19.21 6.60 -0.33
C TYR A 31 -19.68 6.22 -1.72
N SER A 32 -19.43 4.99 -2.18
CA SER A 32 -19.86 4.57 -3.51
C SER A 32 -21.38 4.54 -3.66
N LYS A 33 -21.88 4.88 -4.86
CA LYS A 33 -23.30 4.82 -5.21
C LYS A 33 -23.89 3.43 -4.93
N SER A 34 -23.15 2.37 -5.27
CA SER A 34 -23.57 0.98 -5.05
C SER A 34 -23.65 0.60 -3.57
N TYR A 35 -22.77 1.17 -2.72
CA TYR A 35 -22.85 1.00 -1.27
C TYR A 35 -24.06 1.73 -0.68
N LEU A 36 -24.26 3.00 -1.04
CA LEU A 36 -25.42 3.78 -0.59
C LEU A 36 -26.74 3.18 -1.08
N SER A 37 -26.75 2.59 -2.27
CA SER A 37 -27.92 1.88 -2.81
C SER A 37 -28.27 0.68 -1.93
N ARG A 38 -27.28 -0.12 -1.53
CA ARG A 38 -27.50 -1.26 -0.64
C ARG A 38 -27.97 -0.82 0.74
N VAL A 39 -27.46 0.31 1.25
CA VAL A 39 -27.91 0.91 2.51
C VAL A 39 -29.36 1.41 2.41
N GLU A 40 -29.71 2.18 1.38
CA GLU A 40 -31.10 2.69 1.19
C GLU A 40 -32.13 1.59 0.88
N ASN A 41 -31.68 0.41 0.45
CA ASN A 41 -32.53 -0.74 0.21
C ASN A 41 -32.56 -1.71 1.41
N GLY A 42 -31.91 -1.37 2.54
CA GLY A 42 -31.89 -2.21 3.75
C GLY A 42 -31.08 -3.51 3.61
N SER A 43 -30.40 -3.73 2.48
CA SER A 43 -29.56 -4.92 2.25
C SER A 43 -28.18 -4.81 2.90
N ARG A 44 -27.85 -3.63 3.44
CA ARG A 44 -26.61 -3.40 4.18
C ARG A 44 -26.81 -2.40 5.32
N LEU A 45 -26.26 -2.73 6.49
CA LEU A 45 -26.32 -1.86 7.65
C LEU A 45 -25.32 -0.70 7.55
N ALA A 46 -25.81 0.51 7.82
CA ALA A 46 -25.01 1.72 7.90
C ALA A 46 -24.13 1.73 9.15
N GLY A 47 -22.89 2.19 9.00
CA GLY A 47 -22.00 2.45 10.13
C GLY A 47 -22.21 3.85 10.74
N PRO A 48 -21.77 4.10 11.98
CA PRO A 48 -21.85 5.42 12.62
C PRO A 48 -21.16 6.55 11.86
N ALA A 49 -20.06 6.25 11.16
CA ALA A 49 -19.34 7.23 10.34
C ALA A 49 -20.19 7.69 9.14
N LEU A 50 -20.72 6.75 8.35
CA LEU A 50 -21.66 7.04 7.27
C LEU A 50 -22.87 7.84 7.77
N ALA A 51 -23.44 7.46 8.91
CA ALA A 51 -24.59 8.15 9.47
C ALA A 51 -24.27 9.63 9.78
N ARG A 52 -23.11 9.93 10.39
CA ARG A 52 -22.66 11.30 10.65
C ARG A 52 -22.37 12.10 9.38
N GLU A 53 -21.76 11.47 8.39
CA GLU A 53 -21.47 12.12 7.11
C GLU A 53 -22.76 12.43 6.34
N CYS A 54 -23.73 11.50 6.35
CA CYS A 54 -25.08 11.75 5.84
C CYS A 54 -25.82 12.81 6.66
N ASP A 55 -25.71 12.82 7.99
CA ASP A 55 -26.29 13.86 8.84
C ASP A 55 -25.73 15.25 8.49
N THR A 56 -24.43 15.32 8.20
CA THR A 56 -23.75 16.56 7.80
C THR A 56 -24.18 16.99 6.40
N ALA A 57 -24.15 16.07 5.43
CA ALA A 57 -24.45 16.35 4.02
C ALA A 57 -25.93 16.64 3.76
N LEU A 58 -26.83 16.09 4.58
CA LEU A 58 -28.29 16.25 4.47
C LEU A 58 -28.87 17.19 5.52
N HIS A 59 -28.03 17.83 6.34
CA HIS A 59 -28.44 18.71 7.44
C HIS A 59 -29.46 18.05 8.38
N ALA A 60 -29.23 16.78 8.73
CA ALA A 60 -30.16 15.98 9.54
C ALA A 60 -29.82 15.99 11.05
N GLU A 61 -28.87 16.83 11.48
CA GLU A 61 -28.61 17.17 12.89
C GLU A 61 -28.40 15.97 13.85
N GLY A 62 -27.97 14.82 13.34
CA GLY A 62 -27.72 13.61 14.13
C GLY A 62 -28.90 12.64 14.19
N GLU A 63 -30.00 12.92 13.50
CA GLU A 63 -31.19 12.07 13.46
C GLU A 63 -30.92 10.75 12.74
N LEU A 64 -30.07 10.72 11.71
CA LEU A 64 -29.69 9.46 11.05
C LEU A 64 -28.80 8.61 11.95
N LEU A 65 -27.86 9.24 12.67
CA LEU A 65 -27.04 8.54 13.67
C LEU A 65 -27.87 7.95 14.81
N ALA A 66 -28.93 8.62 15.24
CA ALA A 66 -29.81 8.16 16.31
C ALA A 66 -30.61 6.89 15.97
N LEU A 67 -30.77 6.59 14.67
CA LEU A 67 -31.46 5.38 14.20
C LEU A 67 -30.56 4.13 14.22
N LEU A 68 -29.26 4.27 14.50
CA LEU A 68 -28.38 3.12 14.64
C LEU A 68 -28.55 2.43 15.99
N PRO A 69 -28.49 1.09 16.05
CA PRO A 69 -28.52 0.35 17.30
C PRO A 69 -27.47 0.86 18.32
N ASP A 70 -27.85 0.94 19.60
CA ASP A 70 -27.02 1.50 20.68
C ASP A 70 -25.60 0.92 20.76
N ARG A 71 -25.42 -0.37 20.46
CA ARG A 71 -24.09 -1.01 20.44
C ARG A 71 -23.16 -0.46 19.35
N LEU A 72 -23.71 0.02 18.23
CA LEU A 72 -22.96 0.62 17.14
C LEU A 72 -22.68 2.10 17.41
N ALA A 73 -23.66 2.82 17.99
CA ALA A 73 -23.48 4.23 18.37
C ALA A 73 -22.47 4.43 19.52
N GLN A 74 -22.36 3.46 20.44
CA GLN A 74 -21.45 3.53 21.60
C GLN A 74 -20.00 3.14 21.30
N ALA A 75 -19.73 2.42 20.20
CA ALA A 75 -18.39 1.92 19.87
C ALA A 75 -17.34 3.02 19.56
N GLU A 76 -17.73 4.28 19.42
CA GLU A 76 -16.85 5.40 19.05
C GLU A 76 -16.98 6.65 19.94
N ARG A 77 -17.76 6.64 21.02
CA ARG A 77 -17.79 7.81 21.93
C ARG A 77 -16.46 7.89 22.70
N PRO A 78 -15.68 8.98 22.63
CA PRO A 78 -14.51 9.14 23.47
C PRO A 78 -14.95 9.12 24.93
N ARG A 79 -14.37 8.22 25.73
CA ARG A 79 -14.65 8.12 27.16
C ARG A 79 -14.30 9.46 27.81
N ARG A 80 -15.33 10.22 28.18
CA ARG A 80 -15.20 11.43 29.00
C ARG A 80 -14.45 11.04 30.28
N ARG A 81 -13.22 11.57 30.46
CA ARG A 81 -12.50 11.47 31.74
C ARG A 81 -13.40 12.07 32.82
N VAL A 82 -13.93 11.21 33.69
CA VAL A 82 -14.53 11.64 34.95
C VAL A 82 -13.39 12.19 35.80
N GLY A 83 -13.36 13.51 35.96
CA GLY A 83 -12.46 14.17 36.88
C GLY A 83 -12.83 13.79 38.31
N ALA A 84 -11.91 13.14 39.00
CA ALA A 84 -11.91 13.05 40.45
C ALA A 84 -10.81 13.96 40.96
N ASN A 85 -11.24 15.08 41.55
CA ASN A 85 -10.44 15.93 42.40
C ASN A 85 -9.82 15.11 43.54
N GLY A 86 -8.55 15.42 43.83
CA GLY A 86 -7.84 14.97 45.02
C GLY A 86 -6.66 15.89 45.26
N ALA A 87 -6.94 17.10 45.73
CA ALA A 87 -5.95 18.05 46.22
C ALA A 87 -5.43 17.60 47.60
N GLY A 88 -4.12 17.77 47.80
CA GLY A 88 -3.39 17.52 49.04
C GLY A 88 -2.10 16.78 48.70
N GLY A 89 -0.89 17.27 48.92
CA GLY A 89 -0.38 18.41 49.67
C GLY A 89 1.04 18.03 50.11
N GLY A 90 2.01 18.94 49.93
CA GLY A 90 3.26 18.94 50.69
C GLY A 90 4.50 18.25 50.10
N GLY A 91 5.50 19.07 49.75
CA GLY A 91 6.77 19.04 50.48
C GLY A 91 8.05 18.49 49.80
N SER A 92 9.05 19.38 49.72
CA SER A 92 10.52 19.15 49.81
C SER A 92 11.22 18.47 48.63
N SER A 93 12.11 19.12 47.86
CA SER A 93 13.43 19.72 48.14
C SER A 93 14.61 18.72 48.23
N GLY A 94 15.70 19.05 47.52
CA GLY A 94 17.03 18.40 47.56
C GLY A 94 17.31 17.46 46.38
N GLY A 95 18.41 17.52 45.62
CA GLY A 95 19.60 18.35 45.74
C GLY A 95 20.48 18.21 44.49
N ALA A 96 21.30 19.23 44.28
CA ALA A 96 22.35 19.29 43.29
C ALA A 96 23.52 18.33 43.64
N GLY A 97 24.21 17.84 42.62
CA GLY A 97 25.46 17.10 42.75
C GLY A 97 26.23 17.09 41.43
N SER A 98 27.05 18.12 41.24
CA SER A 98 28.06 18.25 40.19
C SER A 98 29.40 17.76 40.73
N VAL A 99 30.11 16.89 39.99
CA VAL A 99 31.57 16.69 39.96
C VAL A 99 31.84 15.99 38.59
N GLY A 100 32.71 16.40 37.65
CA GLY A 100 33.93 17.21 37.71
C GLY A 100 35.17 16.30 37.65
N GLY A 101 35.68 15.95 36.46
CA GLY A 101 36.86 15.08 36.36
C GLY A 101 37.49 14.98 34.97
N THR A 102 38.54 15.77 34.77
CA THR A 102 39.39 15.97 33.59
C THR A 102 40.56 14.97 33.45
N GLY A 103 41.06 14.81 32.22
CA GLY A 103 42.44 14.40 31.88
C GLY A 103 42.47 13.35 30.76
N GLY A 104 43.21 13.44 29.65
CA GLY A 104 44.23 14.38 29.17
C GLY A 104 45.25 13.62 28.31
N ALA A 105 45.51 14.11 27.07
CA ALA A 105 46.67 13.85 26.16
C ALA A 105 46.99 12.40 25.72
N GLY A 106 47.52 12.09 24.54
CA GLY A 106 48.04 12.84 23.39
C GLY A 106 48.67 11.82 22.40
N GLY A 107 48.92 12.20 21.14
CA GLY A 107 49.65 11.32 20.21
C GLY A 107 49.48 11.68 18.73
N SER A 108 50.31 12.60 18.24
CA SER A 108 50.43 13.05 16.86
C SER A 108 51.43 12.24 16.03
N GLY A 109 51.16 12.14 14.72
CA GLY A 109 52.12 11.81 13.65
C GLY A 109 51.39 11.15 12.47
N GLY A 110 51.46 11.55 11.21
CA GLY A 110 52.34 12.48 10.51
C GLY A 110 52.64 11.90 9.13
N LEU A 111 52.32 12.66 8.07
CA LEU A 111 52.93 12.65 6.73
C LEU A 111 52.49 11.60 5.70
N GLY A 112 52.05 12.10 4.54
CA GLY A 112 51.79 11.33 3.32
C GLY A 112 51.20 12.16 2.19
N ARG A 113 51.79 13.34 1.90
CA ARG A 113 51.49 14.12 0.69
C ARG A 113 52.05 13.36 -0.53
N SER A 114 51.20 13.11 -1.52
CA SER A 114 51.65 12.98 -2.91
C SER A 114 50.87 13.97 -3.77
N ARG A 115 51.61 14.70 -4.60
CA ARG A 115 51.16 15.85 -5.37
C ARG A 115 51.56 15.61 -6.84
N VAL A 116 50.77 16.22 -7.74
CA VAL A 116 51.10 16.71 -9.11
C VAL A 116 50.62 15.80 -10.28
N PRO A 117 50.23 16.32 -11.49
CA PRO A 117 49.78 17.66 -11.93
C PRO A 117 48.47 17.69 -12.79
N GLY A 118 47.88 18.89 -12.90
CA GLY A 118 47.55 19.49 -14.21
C GLY A 118 46.29 19.04 -14.95
N ALA A 119 45.20 19.83 -14.81
CA ALA A 119 44.20 19.96 -15.87
C ALA A 119 43.91 21.44 -16.10
N ARG A 120 44.29 21.89 -17.30
CA ARG A 120 43.99 23.21 -17.85
C ARG A 120 42.47 23.38 -18.02
N GLY A 121 42.06 24.64 -18.02
CA GLY A 121 40.67 25.08 -17.99
C GLY A 121 39.76 24.37 -19.00
N VAL A 122 38.60 23.97 -18.49
CA VAL A 122 37.42 23.69 -19.30
C VAL A 122 36.52 24.90 -19.15
N SER A 123 36.30 25.57 -20.27
CA SER A 123 35.37 26.67 -20.44
C SER A 123 34.02 26.34 -19.81
N SER A 124 33.50 27.31 -19.08
CA SER A 124 32.11 27.44 -18.67
C SER A 124 31.17 27.16 -19.85
N GLY A 125 30.74 25.90 -19.97
CA GLY A 125 29.61 25.53 -20.80
C GLY A 125 28.36 26.02 -20.12
N THR A 126 27.65 26.92 -20.80
CA THR A 126 26.36 27.48 -20.43
C THR A 126 25.43 26.37 -19.94
N SER A 127 25.19 26.34 -18.63
CA SER A 127 24.30 25.38 -17.98
C SER A 127 22.90 25.51 -18.56
N ALA A 128 22.35 24.41 -19.05
CA ALA A 128 20.94 24.29 -19.39
C ALA A 128 20.10 24.81 -18.22
N THR A 129 19.29 25.84 -18.49
CA THR A 129 18.49 26.53 -17.51
C THR A 129 17.43 25.57 -16.97
N SER A 130 17.74 24.92 -15.84
CA SER A 130 16.76 24.16 -15.08
C SER A 130 15.61 25.08 -14.66
N LEU A 131 14.38 24.57 -14.68
CA LEU A 131 13.19 25.22 -14.09
C LEU A 131 13.39 25.67 -12.63
N LEU A 132 14.41 25.18 -11.92
CA LEU A 132 14.85 25.69 -10.62
C LEU A 132 15.28 27.18 -10.66
N SER A 133 15.53 27.75 -11.84
CA SER A 133 15.91 29.16 -12.03
C SER A 133 14.76 30.05 -12.52
N ALA A 134 13.59 29.49 -12.85
CA ALA A 134 12.45 30.28 -13.29
C ALA A 134 11.70 30.82 -12.05
N THR A 135 11.76 32.14 -11.84
CA THR A 135 10.94 32.83 -10.83
C THR A 135 9.62 33.23 -11.48
N PHE A 136 8.50 32.70 -10.97
CA PHE A 136 7.15 33.02 -11.48
C PHE A 136 6.50 34.19 -10.72
N GLY A 137 7.32 34.93 -9.96
CA GLY A 137 6.90 36.06 -9.14
C GLY A 137 7.08 35.79 -7.65
N ALA A 138 7.35 36.83 -6.88
CA ALA A 138 7.76 36.71 -5.48
C ALA A 138 6.72 35.99 -4.60
N GLU A 139 5.42 36.26 -4.81
CA GLU A 139 4.33 35.63 -4.06
C GLU A 139 4.22 34.13 -4.39
N PHE A 140 4.17 33.79 -5.68
CA PHE A 140 4.13 32.40 -6.13
C PHE A 140 5.33 31.61 -5.59
N ASP A 141 6.54 32.13 -5.78
CA ASP A 141 7.77 31.46 -5.37
C ASP A 141 7.82 31.27 -3.84
N GLN A 142 7.25 32.22 -3.07
CA GLN A 142 7.14 32.08 -1.62
C GLN A 142 6.15 30.99 -1.22
N LEU A 143 4.98 30.90 -1.89
CA LEU A 143 3.98 29.88 -1.63
C LEU A 143 4.52 28.48 -1.95
N ILE A 144 5.21 28.32 -3.09
CA ILE A 144 5.87 27.06 -3.46
C ILE A 144 6.92 26.65 -2.42
N ARG A 145 7.84 27.55 -2.04
CA ARG A 145 8.88 27.23 -1.04
C ARG A 145 8.30 26.80 0.31
N ARG A 146 7.24 27.48 0.76
CA ARG A 146 6.54 27.12 2.00
C ARG A 146 5.85 25.77 1.87
N GLY A 147 5.20 25.51 0.73
CA GLY A 147 4.58 24.23 0.43
C GLY A 147 5.59 23.08 0.43
N ASP A 148 6.72 23.25 -0.25
CA ASP A 148 7.81 22.26 -0.31
C ASP A 148 8.40 21.99 1.09
N THR A 149 8.52 23.03 1.93
CA THR A 149 8.96 22.87 3.32
C THR A 149 7.96 22.03 4.12
N ARG A 150 6.67 22.30 3.99
CA ARG A 150 5.60 21.53 4.68
C ARG A 150 5.55 20.08 4.20
N HIS A 151 5.67 19.87 2.89
CA HIS A 151 5.75 18.55 2.29
C HIS A 151 6.94 17.74 2.84
N LEU A 152 8.12 18.34 2.92
CA LEU A 152 9.32 17.70 3.47
C LEU A 152 9.20 17.34 4.97
N LEU A 153 8.37 18.07 5.73
CA LEU A 153 8.07 17.76 7.12
C LEU A 153 7.01 16.65 7.26
N GLY A 154 6.28 16.34 6.20
CA GLY A 154 5.18 15.37 6.20
C GLY A 154 3.79 15.98 6.41
N ASP A 155 3.68 17.31 6.35
CA ASP A 155 2.43 18.07 6.48
C ASP A 155 1.79 18.28 5.10
N MET A 156 1.20 17.19 4.57
CA MET A 156 0.67 17.09 3.20
C MET A 156 -0.57 17.94 2.96
N TYR A 157 -1.40 18.13 3.98
CA TYR A 157 -2.60 18.94 3.86
C TYR A 157 -2.24 20.43 3.73
N GLU A 158 -1.41 20.94 4.64
CA GLU A 158 -0.94 22.32 4.58
C GLU A 158 -0.11 22.58 3.32
N ALA A 159 0.75 21.64 2.91
CA ALA A 159 1.44 21.73 1.63
C ALA A 159 0.46 21.88 0.46
N GLY A 160 -0.59 21.06 0.41
CA GLY A 160 -1.65 21.14 -0.60
C GLY A 160 -2.38 22.47 -0.61
N ARG A 161 -2.70 23.01 0.56
CA ARG A 161 -3.32 24.34 0.68
C ARG A 161 -2.43 25.44 0.10
N LEU A 162 -1.13 25.38 0.35
CA LEU A 162 -0.15 26.33 -0.16
C LEU A 162 0.04 26.20 -1.68
N TYR A 163 0.09 24.98 -2.21
CA TYR A 163 0.17 24.75 -3.66
C TYR A 163 -1.10 25.22 -4.40
N LEU A 164 -2.28 25.01 -3.82
CA LEU A 164 -3.53 25.54 -4.37
C LEU A 164 -3.59 27.07 -4.32
N ALA A 165 -3.04 27.69 -3.27
CA ALA A 165 -2.88 29.14 -3.22
C ALA A 165 -1.93 29.64 -4.31
N ALA A 166 -0.80 28.95 -4.53
CA ALA A 166 0.14 29.27 -5.61
C ALA A 166 -0.53 29.15 -6.99
N TYR A 167 -1.33 28.10 -7.22
CA TYR A 167 -2.10 27.94 -8.44
C TYR A 167 -3.06 29.11 -8.69
N ARG A 168 -3.74 29.61 -7.65
CA ARG A 168 -4.65 30.77 -7.76
C ARG A 168 -3.89 32.08 -8.00
N ALA A 169 -2.75 32.27 -7.33
CA ALA A 169 -1.90 33.45 -7.51
C ALA A 169 -1.25 33.52 -8.91
N ALA A 170 -1.12 32.38 -9.59
CA ALA A 170 -0.61 32.25 -10.95
C ALA A 170 -1.67 32.54 -12.05
N GLU A 171 -2.78 33.22 -11.73
CA GLU A 171 -3.80 33.55 -12.72
C GLU A 171 -3.20 34.33 -13.90
N GLY A 172 -3.41 33.83 -15.12
CA GLY A 172 -2.82 34.39 -16.34
C GLY A 172 -1.42 33.89 -16.71
N ASP A 173 -0.77 33.07 -15.87
CA ASP A 173 0.50 32.39 -16.20
C ASP A 173 0.32 30.86 -16.24
N ASP A 174 0.23 30.32 -17.45
CA ASP A 174 0.01 28.90 -17.70
C ASP A 174 1.15 28.01 -17.19
N LEU A 175 2.40 28.48 -17.26
CA LEU A 175 3.55 27.70 -16.80
C LEU A 175 3.56 27.62 -15.27
N ALA A 176 3.29 28.74 -14.60
CA ALA A 176 3.19 28.81 -13.15
C ALA A 176 2.01 27.97 -12.62
N ARG A 177 0.83 28.04 -13.25
CA ARG A 177 -0.33 27.20 -12.90
C ARG A 177 0.00 25.72 -13.04
N ALA A 178 0.54 25.30 -14.18
CA ALA A 178 0.92 23.92 -14.42
C ALA A 178 1.98 23.43 -13.41
N TYR A 179 2.95 24.27 -13.05
CA TYR A 179 3.95 23.95 -12.04
C TYR A 179 3.33 23.73 -10.65
N ALA A 180 2.39 24.58 -10.24
CA ALA A 180 1.64 24.39 -9.00
C ALA A 180 0.80 23.10 -9.02
N VAL A 181 0.21 22.73 -10.16
CA VAL A 181 -0.52 21.45 -10.31
C VAL A 181 0.41 20.25 -10.15
N VAL A 182 1.62 20.28 -10.72
CA VAL A 182 2.63 19.23 -10.49
C VAL A 182 2.93 19.08 -9.00
N ARG A 183 3.09 20.18 -8.26
CA ARG A 183 3.30 20.14 -6.80
C ARG A 183 2.10 19.59 -6.04
N CYS A 184 0.88 19.96 -6.41
CA CYS A 184 -0.35 19.36 -5.87
C CYS A 184 -0.39 17.84 -6.10
N ALA A 185 0.10 17.36 -7.24
CA ALA A 185 0.04 15.95 -7.64
C ALA A 185 1.01 15.04 -6.89
N ARG A 186 2.11 15.60 -6.35
CA ARG A 186 3.07 14.88 -5.47
C ARG A 186 2.48 14.43 -4.14
N ARG A 187 1.34 14.98 -3.73
CA ARG A 187 0.72 14.61 -2.46
C ARG A 187 0.31 13.14 -2.45
N TRP A 188 0.40 12.55 -1.27
CA TRP A 188 -0.25 11.28 -0.98
C TRP A 188 -1.76 11.46 -1.21
N SER A 189 -2.36 10.44 -1.79
CA SER A 189 -3.81 10.34 -2.02
C SER A 189 -4.31 9.09 -1.33
N ASP A 190 -5.59 9.07 -0.96
CA ASP A 190 -6.19 7.88 -0.36
C ASP A 190 -6.03 6.68 -1.31
N PRO A 191 -5.60 5.50 -0.79
CA PRO A 191 -5.30 4.36 -1.64
C PRO A 191 -6.53 3.94 -2.43
N GLY A 192 -6.35 3.72 -3.73
CA GLY A 192 -7.44 3.29 -4.62
C GLY A 192 -8.50 4.34 -4.90
N GLN A 193 -8.38 5.57 -4.41
CA GLN A 193 -9.29 6.66 -4.76
C GLN A 193 -8.67 7.60 -5.77
N VAL A 194 -9.49 8.08 -6.70
CA VAL A 194 -9.07 9.05 -7.71
C VAL A 194 -9.53 10.45 -7.31
N ASP A 195 -8.57 11.36 -7.10
CA ASP A 195 -8.82 12.80 -6.91
C ASP A 195 -9.24 13.42 -8.25
N ARG A 196 -10.56 13.48 -8.49
CA ARG A 196 -11.15 13.97 -9.75
C ARG A 196 -10.88 15.44 -10.00
N ASP A 197 -10.82 16.25 -8.95
CA ASP A 197 -10.54 17.70 -9.07
C ASP A 197 -9.08 17.92 -9.48
N LEU A 198 -8.15 17.16 -8.89
CA LEU A 198 -6.76 17.19 -9.30
C LEU A 198 -6.59 16.70 -10.75
N LEU A 199 -7.26 15.61 -11.14
CA LEU A 199 -7.22 15.13 -12.52
C LEU A 199 -7.75 16.16 -13.52
N ALA A 200 -8.86 16.83 -13.20
CA ALA A 200 -9.40 17.89 -14.04
C ALA A 200 -8.39 19.04 -14.24
N ARG A 201 -7.68 19.44 -13.17
CA ARG A 201 -6.62 20.46 -13.25
C ARG A 201 -5.40 19.99 -14.04
N ILE A 202 -5.04 18.70 -13.94
CA ILE A 202 -3.98 18.11 -14.75
C ILE A 202 -4.37 18.15 -16.24
N ASP A 203 -5.60 17.75 -16.57
CA ASP A 203 -6.10 17.74 -17.94
C ASP A 203 -6.21 19.16 -18.53
N GLU A 204 -6.71 20.12 -17.75
CA GLU A 204 -6.69 21.54 -18.12
C GLU A 204 -5.26 22.01 -18.43
N SER A 205 -4.30 21.73 -17.55
CA SER A 205 -2.90 22.14 -17.71
C SER A 205 -2.24 21.48 -18.94
N LEU A 206 -2.53 20.20 -19.19
CA LEU A 206 -2.03 19.48 -20.37
C LEU A 206 -2.57 20.10 -21.66
N ASN A 207 -3.85 20.46 -21.69
CA ASN A 207 -4.49 21.10 -22.84
C ASN A 207 -3.92 22.50 -23.10
N THR A 208 -3.76 23.31 -22.06
CA THR A 208 -3.19 24.66 -22.17
C THR A 208 -1.75 24.64 -22.67
N LEU A 209 -0.96 23.65 -22.24
CA LEU A 209 0.43 23.50 -22.70
C LEU A 209 0.56 22.76 -24.04
N ALA A 210 -0.55 22.32 -24.64
CA ALA A 210 -0.53 21.59 -25.90
C ALA A 210 0.06 22.45 -27.03
N GLY A 211 0.90 21.85 -27.88
CA GLY A 211 1.56 22.54 -28.99
C GLY A 211 2.73 23.45 -28.59
N ARG A 212 2.95 23.70 -27.29
CA ARG A 212 4.13 24.44 -26.82
C ARG A 212 5.39 23.58 -26.88
N GLY A 213 6.36 24.03 -27.69
CA GLY A 213 7.65 23.37 -27.90
C GLY A 213 8.79 23.89 -27.02
N ASP A 214 8.57 24.96 -26.24
CA ASP A 214 9.56 25.48 -25.32
C ASP A 214 9.85 24.47 -24.18
N LEU A 215 11.11 24.39 -23.76
CA LEU A 215 11.57 23.38 -22.80
C LEU A 215 10.79 23.40 -21.47
N PRO A 216 10.49 24.56 -20.85
CA PRO A 216 9.65 24.63 -19.65
C PRO A 216 8.27 23.95 -19.82
N ALA A 217 7.56 24.25 -20.92
CA ALA A 217 6.26 23.64 -21.21
C ALA A 217 6.39 22.12 -21.45
N VAL A 218 7.42 21.69 -22.19
CA VAL A 218 7.71 20.27 -22.43
C VAL A 218 7.93 19.52 -21.11
N GLU A 219 8.77 20.03 -20.22
CA GLU A 219 9.05 19.41 -18.92
C GLU A 219 7.82 19.32 -18.02
N LEU A 220 6.96 20.35 -18.02
CA LEU A 220 5.69 20.33 -17.29
C LEU A 220 4.72 19.30 -17.87
N ARG A 221 4.60 19.22 -19.21
CA ARG A 221 3.77 18.20 -19.87
C ARG A 221 4.19 16.78 -19.53
N LEU A 222 5.50 16.49 -19.55
CA LEU A 222 6.02 15.17 -19.18
C LEU A 222 5.62 14.79 -17.74
N ARG A 223 5.80 15.70 -16.78
CA ARG A 223 5.45 15.46 -15.37
C ARG A 223 3.96 15.28 -15.17
N LEU A 224 3.14 16.17 -15.74
CA LEU A 224 1.67 16.10 -15.66
C LEU A 224 1.14 14.81 -16.28
N ALA A 225 1.65 14.41 -17.44
CA ALA A 225 1.25 13.16 -18.09
C ALA A 225 1.63 11.92 -17.28
N ALA A 226 2.81 11.91 -16.64
CA ALA A 226 3.25 10.84 -15.75
C ALA A 226 2.36 10.74 -14.50
N HIS A 227 2.09 11.87 -13.83
CA HIS A 227 1.17 11.95 -12.68
C HIS A 227 -0.23 11.45 -13.03
N ARG A 228 -0.77 11.88 -14.17
CA ARG A 228 -2.09 11.42 -14.64
C ARG A 228 -2.12 9.90 -14.85
N ALA A 229 -1.10 9.35 -15.50
CA ALA A 229 -1.02 7.91 -15.76
C ALA A 229 -1.02 7.11 -14.45
N LYS A 230 -0.24 7.53 -13.45
CA LYS A 230 -0.25 6.90 -12.11
C LYS A 230 -1.61 7.00 -11.44
N LYS A 231 -2.19 8.19 -11.36
CA LYS A 231 -3.42 8.40 -10.58
C LYS A 231 -4.57 7.53 -11.10
N LEU A 232 -4.64 7.31 -12.42
CA LEU A 232 -5.66 6.44 -13.03
C LEU A 232 -5.36 4.95 -12.85
N THR A 233 -4.12 4.52 -13.04
CA THR A 233 -3.74 3.09 -12.89
C THR A 233 -3.76 2.59 -11.44
N MET A 234 -3.61 3.50 -10.47
CA MET A 234 -3.64 3.18 -9.05
C MET A 234 -5.02 3.38 -8.39
N GLY A 235 -6.02 3.86 -9.13
CA GLY A 235 -7.41 3.95 -8.69
C GLY A 235 -8.10 2.58 -8.65
N VAL A 236 -9.19 2.47 -7.89
CA VAL A 236 -9.99 1.25 -7.70
C VAL A 236 -11.48 1.57 -7.90
N GLY A 237 -12.19 0.73 -8.65
CA GLY A 237 -13.66 0.78 -8.79
C GLY A 237 -14.16 1.66 -9.94
N ASP A 238 -15.35 2.27 -9.76
CA ASP A 238 -16.02 3.13 -10.76
C ASP A 238 -15.14 4.31 -11.21
N ASP A 239 -14.12 4.67 -10.44
CA ASP A 239 -13.15 5.72 -10.75
C ASP A 239 -12.23 5.38 -11.94
N THR A 240 -12.02 4.09 -12.23
CA THR A 240 -11.31 3.62 -13.45
C THR A 240 -12.25 3.25 -14.59
N ALA A 241 -13.58 3.28 -14.35
CA ALA A 241 -14.61 3.00 -15.35
C ALA A 241 -14.96 4.22 -16.23
N VAL A 242 -14.20 5.32 -16.13
CA VAL A 242 -14.36 6.50 -16.98
C VAL A 242 -13.78 6.20 -18.37
N PRO A 243 -14.49 6.49 -19.48
CA PRO A 243 -13.94 6.32 -20.83
C PRO A 243 -12.61 7.07 -21.01
N GLY A 244 -11.56 6.39 -21.51
CA GLY A 244 -10.21 6.94 -21.62
C GLY A 244 -9.37 6.85 -20.33
N ALA A 245 -9.92 6.29 -19.26
CA ALA A 245 -9.22 5.89 -18.05
C ALA A 245 -8.98 4.37 -17.98
N GLU A 246 -9.17 3.66 -19.11
CA GLU A 246 -8.87 2.23 -19.15
C GLU A 246 -7.39 2.04 -18.75
N PRO A 247 -7.09 1.03 -17.92
CA PRO A 247 -5.73 0.81 -17.46
C PRO A 247 -4.72 0.69 -18.60
N GLY A 248 -5.09 0.05 -19.72
CA GLY A 248 -4.28 -0.02 -20.94
C GLY A 248 -3.90 1.36 -21.51
N THR A 249 -4.87 2.26 -21.65
CA THR A 249 -4.65 3.63 -22.14
C THR A 249 -3.67 4.41 -21.25
N SER A 250 -3.76 4.22 -19.93
CA SER A 250 -2.89 4.91 -18.97
C SER A 250 -1.47 4.29 -18.91
N VAL A 251 -1.36 2.98 -19.08
CA VAL A 251 -0.07 2.27 -19.22
C VAL A 251 0.66 2.70 -20.49
N ASP A 252 -0.04 2.76 -21.62
CA ASP A 252 0.53 3.22 -22.89
C ASP A 252 1.00 4.66 -22.81
N ARG A 253 0.26 5.51 -22.08
CA ARG A 253 0.68 6.87 -21.78
C ARG A 253 1.96 6.90 -20.97
N ALA A 254 2.09 6.12 -19.89
CA ALA A 254 3.32 6.05 -19.11
C ALA A 254 4.51 5.60 -19.96
N ARG A 255 4.33 4.57 -20.81
CA ARG A 255 5.37 4.13 -21.76
C ARG A 255 5.72 5.20 -22.80
N GLY A 256 4.74 5.96 -23.27
CA GLY A 256 4.93 7.10 -24.17
C GLY A 256 5.76 8.21 -23.54
N VAL A 257 5.43 8.60 -22.30
CA VAL A 257 6.16 9.61 -21.54
C VAL A 257 7.62 9.19 -21.28
N LEU A 258 7.87 7.93 -20.93
CA LEU A 258 9.23 7.41 -20.76
C LEU A 258 10.05 7.45 -22.06
N ARG A 259 9.43 7.15 -23.21
CA ARG A 259 10.08 7.26 -24.53
C ARG A 259 10.41 8.72 -24.85
N GLU A 260 9.44 9.62 -24.71
CA GLU A 260 9.66 11.05 -24.98
C GLU A 260 10.73 11.65 -24.06
N LEU A 261 10.75 11.27 -22.78
CA LEU A 261 11.82 11.66 -21.86
C LEU A 261 13.19 11.23 -22.40
N ARG A 262 13.34 9.96 -22.81
CA ARG A 262 14.61 9.41 -23.31
C ARG A 262 15.08 10.12 -24.58
N ASP A 263 14.17 10.40 -25.51
CA ASP A 263 14.48 11.09 -26.78
C ASP A 263 14.96 12.53 -26.55
N ARG A 264 14.59 13.14 -25.42
CA ARG A 264 14.94 14.52 -25.06
C ARG A 264 16.13 14.63 -24.11
N LEU A 265 16.69 13.53 -23.60
CA LEU A 265 17.90 13.59 -22.78
C LEU A 265 19.12 13.96 -23.66
N PRO A 266 20.04 14.81 -23.15
CA PRO A 266 20.14 15.33 -21.78
C PRO A 266 19.47 16.72 -21.57
N ALA A 267 18.65 17.20 -22.49
CA ALA A 267 18.08 18.55 -22.42
C ALA A 267 17.10 18.75 -21.25
N VAL A 268 16.43 17.68 -20.81
CA VAL A 268 15.50 17.69 -19.68
C VAL A 268 16.24 17.75 -18.34
N GLY A 269 15.79 18.62 -17.44
CA GLY A 269 16.32 18.78 -16.10
C GLY A 269 16.16 17.55 -15.21
N ALA A 270 17.09 17.37 -14.26
CA ALA A 270 17.14 16.19 -13.40
C ALA A 270 15.91 16.02 -12.49
N GLU A 271 15.27 17.11 -12.05
CA GLU A 271 14.00 17.03 -11.30
C GLU A 271 12.88 16.41 -12.15
N THR A 272 12.72 16.88 -13.39
CA THR A 272 11.75 16.33 -14.34
C THR A 272 12.05 14.87 -14.65
N HIS A 273 13.33 14.51 -14.82
CA HIS A 273 13.76 13.12 -15.02
C HIS A 273 13.37 12.23 -13.83
N CYS A 274 13.72 12.64 -12.60
CA CYS A 274 13.35 11.88 -11.40
C CYS A 274 11.83 11.75 -11.23
N GLU A 275 11.08 12.83 -11.45
CA GLU A 275 9.63 12.83 -11.30
C GLU A 275 8.95 11.90 -12.30
N VAL A 276 9.31 11.99 -13.59
CA VAL A 276 8.78 11.10 -14.62
C VAL A 276 9.08 9.64 -14.29
N LEU A 277 10.31 9.30 -13.90
CA LEU A 277 10.65 7.92 -13.52
C LEU A 277 9.84 7.44 -12.32
N THR A 278 9.66 8.29 -11.30
CA THR A 278 8.91 7.95 -10.08
C THR A 278 7.44 7.65 -10.42
N GLU A 279 6.78 8.53 -11.16
CA GLU A 279 5.35 8.41 -11.43
C GLU A 279 5.05 7.34 -12.50
N CYS A 280 5.84 7.25 -13.58
CA CYS A 280 5.66 6.21 -14.59
C CYS A 280 5.95 4.80 -14.03
N ARG A 281 6.90 4.65 -13.10
CA ARG A 281 7.11 3.38 -12.41
C ARG A 281 5.85 2.93 -11.67
N TRP A 282 5.20 3.83 -10.93
CA TRP A 282 3.93 3.50 -10.27
C TRP A 282 2.83 3.17 -11.26
N ALA A 283 2.75 3.91 -12.37
CA ALA A 283 1.77 3.64 -13.42
C ALA A 283 1.92 2.25 -14.06
N LEU A 284 3.12 1.67 -13.97
CA LEU A 284 3.46 0.37 -14.52
C LEU A 284 3.48 -0.76 -13.47
N TYR A 285 3.15 -0.49 -12.20
CA TYR A 285 3.46 -1.37 -11.07
C TYR A 285 2.97 -2.82 -11.24
N ASP A 286 1.72 -3.04 -11.68
CA ASP A 286 1.17 -4.38 -11.95
C ASP A 286 1.06 -4.69 -13.45
N PHE A 287 1.57 -3.81 -14.32
CA PHE A 287 1.44 -3.91 -15.79
C PHE A 287 2.75 -4.18 -16.50
N ALA A 288 3.87 -3.99 -15.80
CA ALA A 288 5.20 -4.30 -16.29
C ALA A 288 5.84 -5.38 -15.41
N PRO A 289 6.70 -6.24 -15.97
CA PRO A 289 7.47 -7.18 -15.19
C PRO A 289 8.26 -6.45 -14.10
N ALA A 290 8.32 -7.01 -12.87
CA ALA A 290 9.06 -6.37 -11.78
C ALA A 290 10.54 -6.05 -12.10
N GLY A 291 11.16 -6.81 -13.01
CA GLY A 291 12.52 -6.54 -13.50
C GLY A 291 12.65 -5.23 -14.31
N GLU A 292 11.61 -4.85 -15.05
CA GLU A 292 11.54 -3.57 -15.77
C GLU A 292 11.46 -2.41 -14.77
N LEU A 293 10.61 -2.54 -13.74
CA LEU A 293 10.46 -1.54 -12.69
C LEU A 293 11.75 -1.38 -11.88
N LEU A 294 12.45 -2.47 -11.58
CA LEU A 294 13.75 -2.43 -10.93
C LEU A 294 14.77 -1.60 -11.74
N ALA A 295 14.75 -1.71 -13.07
CA ALA A 295 15.63 -0.91 -13.93
C ALA A 295 15.29 0.59 -13.83
N LEU A 296 14.00 0.95 -13.86
CA LEU A 296 13.56 2.33 -13.66
C LEU A 296 13.95 2.88 -12.29
N SER A 297 13.82 2.07 -11.22
CA SER A 297 14.23 2.46 -9.86
C SER A 297 15.74 2.63 -9.72
N ALA A 298 16.52 1.77 -10.38
CA ALA A 298 17.98 1.90 -10.39
C ALA A 298 18.43 3.18 -11.13
N GLU A 299 17.78 3.52 -12.24
CA GLU A 299 17.99 4.77 -12.98
C GLU A 299 17.59 5.97 -12.12
N LEU A 300 16.42 5.92 -11.49
CA LEU A 300 15.91 6.97 -10.59
C LEU A 300 16.89 7.27 -9.45
N ARG A 301 17.43 6.23 -8.79
CA ARG A 301 18.46 6.39 -7.75
C ARG A 301 19.70 7.11 -8.29
N ASP A 302 20.17 6.76 -9.48
CA ASP A 302 21.37 7.36 -10.04
C ASP A 302 21.16 8.84 -10.39
N VAL A 303 20.02 9.18 -10.98
CA VAL A 303 19.65 10.57 -11.31
C VAL A 303 19.44 11.37 -10.02
N ALA A 304 18.73 10.83 -9.03
CA ALA A 304 18.46 11.49 -7.75
C ALA A 304 19.74 11.79 -6.97
N THR A 305 20.69 10.85 -6.98
CA THR A 305 22.00 11.04 -6.33
C THR A 305 22.79 12.16 -7.02
N ARG A 306 22.80 12.20 -8.35
CA ARG A 306 23.49 13.27 -9.11
C ARG A 306 22.83 14.63 -8.94
N SER A 307 21.49 14.68 -8.87
CA SER A 307 20.74 15.93 -8.71
C SER A 307 20.85 16.53 -7.31
N ARG A 308 21.34 15.76 -6.32
CA ARG A 308 21.40 16.14 -4.90
C ARG A 308 20.03 16.55 -4.33
N SER A 309 18.95 16.09 -4.93
CA SER A 309 17.60 16.33 -4.43
C SER A 309 17.31 15.40 -3.27
N MET A 310 17.26 15.95 -2.05
CA MET A 310 16.92 15.17 -0.86
C MET A 310 15.57 14.47 -1.01
N TYR A 311 14.58 15.14 -1.62
CA TYR A 311 13.26 14.54 -1.88
C TYR A 311 13.38 13.28 -2.74
N PHE A 312 13.97 13.39 -3.93
CA PHE A 312 14.06 12.24 -4.85
C PHE A 312 15.02 11.15 -4.37
N VAL A 313 16.02 11.46 -3.54
CA VAL A 313 16.87 10.43 -2.93
C VAL A 313 16.02 9.50 -2.04
N GLY A 314 15.12 10.06 -1.24
CA GLY A 314 14.19 9.27 -0.41
C GLY A 314 13.27 8.39 -1.26
N GLU A 315 12.57 9.00 -2.22
CA GLU A 315 11.68 8.30 -3.14
C GLU A 315 12.40 7.19 -3.92
N ALA A 316 13.61 7.46 -4.40
CA ALA A 316 14.42 6.49 -5.14
C ALA A 316 14.82 5.28 -4.29
N LEU A 317 15.18 5.50 -3.03
CA LEU A 317 15.56 4.42 -2.12
C LEU A 317 14.36 3.53 -1.79
N VAL A 318 13.19 4.12 -1.52
CA VAL A 318 11.96 3.35 -1.32
C VAL A 318 11.58 2.56 -2.57
N ALA A 319 11.53 3.23 -3.73
CA ALA A 319 11.19 2.61 -5.01
C ALA A 319 12.11 1.42 -5.33
N LEU A 320 13.43 1.60 -5.12
CA LEU A 320 14.44 0.57 -5.33
C LEU A 320 14.30 -0.60 -4.37
N ALA A 321 14.06 -0.34 -3.08
CA ALA A 321 13.84 -1.41 -2.10
C ALA A 321 12.63 -2.27 -2.48
N ILE A 322 11.50 -1.64 -2.83
CA ILE A 322 10.27 -2.33 -3.24
C ILE A 322 10.53 -3.24 -4.46
N ASP A 323 11.16 -2.73 -5.52
CA ASP A 323 11.35 -3.54 -6.73
C ASP A 323 12.41 -4.62 -6.53
N GLN A 324 13.43 -4.37 -5.70
CA GLN A 324 14.38 -5.41 -5.28
C GLN A 324 13.66 -6.55 -4.55
N LEU A 325 12.73 -6.24 -3.64
CA LEU A 325 11.90 -7.24 -2.98
C LEU A 325 11.06 -8.01 -3.99
N ARG A 326 10.35 -7.33 -4.89
CA ARG A 326 9.48 -7.98 -5.88
C ARG A 326 10.22 -8.98 -6.77
N VAL A 327 11.47 -8.71 -7.15
CA VAL A 327 12.27 -9.67 -7.93
C VAL A 327 13.01 -10.72 -7.07
N GLY A 328 12.77 -10.75 -5.76
CA GLY A 328 13.40 -11.69 -4.82
C GLY A 328 14.84 -11.34 -4.42
N ARG A 329 15.33 -10.12 -4.70
CA ARG A 329 16.66 -9.63 -4.28
C ARG A 329 16.63 -9.09 -2.85
N VAL A 330 16.16 -9.91 -1.91
CA VAL A 330 15.90 -9.52 -0.50
C VAL A 330 17.14 -8.94 0.20
N THR A 331 18.32 -9.54 0.01
CA THR A 331 19.57 -9.02 0.61
C THR A 331 19.95 -7.63 0.08
N ALA A 332 19.68 -7.37 -1.21
CA ALA A 332 19.92 -6.06 -1.79
C ALA A 332 18.89 -5.04 -1.27
N ALA A 333 17.63 -5.47 -1.12
CA ALA A 333 16.57 -4.66 -0.52
C ALA A 333 16.91 -4.26 0.92
N ASP A 334 17.39 -5.20 1.76
CA ASP A 334 17.84 -4.91 3.13
C ASP A 334 18.92 -3.82 3.16
N ALA A 335 19.93 -3.92 2.28
CA ALA A 335 20.95 -2.89 2.18
C ALA A 335 20.38 -1.52 1.75
N THR A 336 19.39 -1.50 0.85
CA THR A 336 18.70 -0.28 0.44
C THR A 336 17.84 0.30 1.57
N VAL A 337 17.12 -0.52 2.33
CA VAL A 337 16.33 -0.11 3.50
C VAL A 337 17.24 0.51 4.57
N ARG A 338 18.43 -0.05 4.82
CA ARG A 338 19.42 0.55 5.72
C ARG A 338 19.88 1.94 5.26
N ARG A 339 20.12 2.13 3.96
CA ARG A 339 20.44 3.47 3.40
C ARG A 339 19.26 4.43 3.53
N HIS A 340 18.03 3.94 3.35
CA HIS A 340 16.84 4.75 3.58
C HIS A 340 16.73 5.17 5.05
N ARG A 341 17.09 4.30 6.00
CA ARG A 341 17.12 4.61 7.44
C ARG A 341 18.08 5.74 7.75
N GLU A 342 19.30 5.67 7.22
CA GLU A 342 20.29 6.75 7.34
C GLU A 342 19.74 8.05 6.76
N HIS A 343 19.12 8.00 5.58
CA HIS A 343 18.52 9.16 4.94
C HIS A 343 17.35 9.76 5.74
N ALA A 344 16.48 8.92 6.31
CA ALA A 344 15.35 9.33 7.13
C ALA A 344 15.77 9.91 8.49
N ALA A 345 16.85 9.39 9.10
CA ALA A 345 17.35 9.87 10.39
C ALA A 345 17.83 11.33 10.36
N HIS A 346 18.27 11.82 9.20
CA HIS A 346 18.65 13.22 9.01
C HIS A 346 17.44 14.16 8.85
N ARG A 347 16.20 13.64 8.90
CA ARG A 347 14.97 14.42 8.74
C ARG A 347 14.24 14.59 10.06
N HIS A 348 13.76 15.81 10.29
CA HIS A 348 12.77 16.12 11.32
C HIS A 348 11.34 15.85 10.83
N SER A 349 11.11 14.71 10.16
CA SER A 349 9.79 14.34 9.64
C SER A 349 9.26 13.10 10.34
N THR A 350 8.12 13.24 11.02
CA THR A 350 7.39 12.13 11.64
C THR A 350 6.97 11.10 10.59
N LEU A 351 6.53 11.56 9.41
CA LEU A 351 6.17 10.68 8.29
C LEU A 351 7.37 9.84 7.84
N ALA A 352 8.54 10.44 7.64
CA ALA A 352 9.73 9.70 7.21
C ALA A 352 10.15 8.63 8.24
N HIS A 353 10.05 8.94 9.53
CA HIS A 353 10.32 7.98 10.60
C HIS A 353 9.31 6.82 10.59
N TRP A 354 8.01 7.13 10.41
CA TRP A 354 6.97 6.12 10.30
C TRP A 354 7.16 5.22 9.07
N GLN A 355 7.44 5.80 7.90
CA GLN A 355 7.72 5.06 6.66
C GLN A 355 8.90 4.09 6.83
N GLN A 356 9.98 4.55 7.50
CA GLN A 356 11.11 3.69 7.80
C GLN A 356 10.73 2.52 8.72
N GLY A 357 9.98 2.79 9.80
CA GLY A 357 9.52 1.73 10.69
C GLY A 357 8.59 0.72 10.00
N THR A 358 7.75 1.18 9.07
CA THR A 358 6.93 0.30 8.22
C THR A 358 7.78 -0.64 7.37
N LEU A 359 8.86 -0.15 6.75
CA LEU A 359 9.83 -0.99 6.01
C LEU A 359 10.53 -2.00 6.93
N ASP A 360 10.92 -1.57 8.13
CA ASP A 360 11.59 -2.42 9.11
C ASP A 360 10.65 -3.55 9.58
N ALA A 361 9.39 -3.23 9.86
CA ALA A 361 8.38 -4.22 10.22
C ALA A 361 8.07 -5.19 9.08
N LEU A 362 8.03 -4.72 7.83
CA LEU A 362 7.90 -5.61 6.66
C LEU A 362 9.06 -6.62 6.60
N MET A 363 10.30 -6.16 6.82
CA MET A 363 11.46 -7.04 6.83
C MET A 363 11.43 -8.02 8.01
N ASN A 364 11.02 -7.57 9.20
CA ASN A 364 10.85 -8.44 10.37
C ASN A 364 9.80 -9.53 10.12
N LEU A 365 8.63 -9.16 9.57
CA LEU A 365 7.59 -10.12 9.18
C LEU A 365 8.12 -11.16 8.18
N TRP A 366 8.88 -10.72 7.17
CA TRP A 366 9.48 -11.61 6.18
C TRP A 366 10.49 -12.60 6.79
N GLN A 367 11.29 -12.15 7.75
CA GLN A 367 12.29 -12.99 8.42
C GLN A 367 11.69 -13.93 9.49
N GLY A 368 10.43 -13.72 9.89
CA GLY A 368 9.80 -14.47 10.99
C GLY A 368 10.05 -13.86 12.37
N GLU A 369 10.59 -12.64 12.43
CA GLU A 369 10.84 -11.89 13.67
C GLU A 369 9.56 -11.22 14.18
N PHE A 370 8.52 -12.02 14.44
CA PHE A 370 7.17 -11.54 14.71
C PHE A 370 7.08 -10.70 15.99
N GLY A 371 7.92 -10.94 17.00
CA GLY A 371 7.96 -10.12 18.22
C GLY A 371 8.40 -8.68 17.95
N ALA A 372 9.49 -8.52 17.18
CA ALA A 372 9.98 -7.19 16.78
C ALA A 372 8.99 -6.48 15.84
N ALA A 373 8.33 -7.23 14.95
CA ALA A 373 7.25 -6.68 14.14
C ALA A 373 6.06 -6.22 15.02
N GLU A 374 5.64 -7.02 15.99
CA GLU A 374 4.50 -6.74 16.87
C GLU A 374 4.71 -5.46 17.70
N GLU A 375 5.90 -5.26 18.26
CA GLU A 375 6.25 -4.05 19.04
C GLU A 375 6.06 -2.76 18.23
N TRP A 376 6.49 -2.75 16.96
CA TRP A 376 6.28 -1.62 16.07
C TRP A 376 4.81 -1.48 15.66
N ILE A 377 4.23 -2.56 15.11
CA ILE A 377 2.91 -2.55 14.44
C ILE A 377 1.79 -2.20 15.43
N LEU A 378 1.81 -2.78 16.63
CA LEU A 378 0.77 -2.59 17.63
C LEU A 378 1.11 -1.52 18.68
N GLY A 379 2.36 -1.05 18.70
CA GLY A 379 2.80 0.06 19.53
C GLY A 379 2.96 1.35 18.71
N ARG A 380 4.22 1.75 18.51
CA ARG A 380 4.59 3.09 18.04
C ARG A 380 4.02 3.47 16.66
N SER A 381 3.86 2.52 15.75
CA SER A 381 3.30 2.78 14.42
C SER A 381 1.88 3.36 14.52
N ARG A 382 1.05 2.75 15.36
CA ARG A 382 -0.35 3.13 15.55
C ARG A 382 -0.46 4.49 16.24
N GLU A 383 0.35 4.74 17.27
CA GLU A 383 0.38 6.04 17.97
C GLU A 383 0.73 7.18 17.01
N ILE A 384 1.72 6.97 16.14
CA ILE A 384 2.10 7.96 15.13
C ILE A 384 0.98 8.15 14.10
N ALA A 385 0.40 7.05 13.60
CA ALA A 385 -0.69 7.11 12.62
C ALA A 385 -1.90 7.85 13.17
N GLU A 386 -2.36 7.53 14.39
CA GLU A 386 -3.50 8.19 15.04
C GLU A 386 -3.24 9.69 15.27
N ALA A 387 -2.03 10.07 15.67
CA ALA A 387 -1.66 11.48 15.83
C ALA A 387 -1.69 12.23 14.49
N MET A 388 -1.09 11.66 13.45
CA MET A 388 -1.06 12.27 12.12
C MET A 388 -2.43 12.37 11.45
N GLU A 389 -3.30 11.39 11.68
CA GLU A 389 -4.71 11.41 11.25
C GLU A 389 -5.49 12.51 11.98
N THR A 390 -5.31 12.63 13.30
CA THR A 390 -5.96 13.67 14.12
C THR A 390 -5.54 15.07 13.70
N ASP A 391 -4.26 15.25 13.37
CA ASP A 391 -3.69 16.53 12.93
C ASP A 391 -3.93 16.81 11.44
N LEU A 392 -4.64 15.93 10.72
CA LEU A 392 -4.89 16.00 9.27
C LEU A 392 -3.59 16.16 8.45
N SER A 393 -2.47 15.62 8.93
CA SER A 393 -1.17 15.81 8.30
C SER A 393 -1.03 15.05 6.99
N VAL A 394 -1.65 13.88 6.88
CA VAL A 394 -1.63 12.98 5.70
C VAL A 394 -3.06 12.47 5.49
N PRO A 395 -3.48 12.10 4.26
CA PRO A 395 -4.78 11.47 4.06
C PRO A 395 -4.98 10.29 5.02
N ALA A 396 -6.10 10.32 5.74
CA ALA A 396 -6.29 9.47 6.91
C ALA A 396 -6.36 7.98 6.54
N ASP A 397 -6.77 7.65 5.31
CA ASP A 397 -6.98 6.26 4.96
C ASP A 397 -5.67 5.52 4.66
N THR A 398 -4.63 6.22 4.17
CA THR A 398 -3.34 5.58 3.86
C THR A 398 -2.66 5.00 5.09
N LEU A 399 -2.54 5.78 6.17
CA LEU A 399 -1.84 5.37 7.39
C LEU A 399 -2.59 4.24 8.11
N SER A 400 -3.91 4.42 8.28
CA SER A 400 -4.82 3.42 8.84
C SER A 400 -4.77 2.09 8.08
N GLN A 401 -4.82 2.12 6.74
CA GLN A 401 -4.77 0.91 5.91
C GLN A 401 -3.43 0.17 6.03
N THR A 402 -2.31 0.89 6.07
CA THR A 402 -0.99 0.26 6.25
C THR A 402 -0.88 -0.39 7.63
N CYS A 403 -1.26 0.32 8.70
CA CYS A 403 -1.24 -0.25 10.05
C CYS A 403 -2.15 -1.48 10.15
N LEU A 404 -3.35 -1.40 9.59
CA LEU A 404 -4.29 -2.51 9.54
C LEU A 404 -3.74 -3.70 8.77
N GLY A 405 -3.08 -3.48 7.63
CA GLY A 405 -2.54 -4.55 6.79
C GLY A 405 -1.39 -5.29 7.47
N GLN A 406 -0.49 -4.56 8.14
CA GLN A 406 0.58 -5.17 8.92
C GLN A 406 0.03 -5.94 10.14
N ALA A 407 -0.94 -5.37 10.86
CA ALA A 407 -1.57 -6.05 11.98
C ALA A 407 -2.33 -7.31 11.54
N TYR A 408 -3.06 -7.24 10.44
CA TYR A 408 -3.75 -8.40 9.84
C TYR A 408 -2.75 -9.51 9.54
N TRP A 409 -1.68 -9.19 8.80
CA TRP A 409 -0.73 -10.20 8.35
C TRP A 409 0.09 -10.77 9.50
N LEU A 410 0.45 -9.97 10.50
CA LEU A 410 1.07 -10.45 11.73
C LEU A 410 0.19 -11.51 12.40
N ARG A 411 -1.11 -11.24 12.55
CA ARG A 411 -2.06 -12.19 13.16
C ARG A 411 -2.28 -13.43 12.29
N HIS A 412 -2.26 -13.28 10.97
CA HIS A 412 -2.24 -14.40 10.03
C HIS A 412 -1.01 -15.30 10.24
N GLU A 413 0.19 -14.71 10.28
CA GLU A 413 1.44 -15.48 10.47
C GLU A 413 1.51 -16.18 11.82
N GLN A 414 1.04 -15.52 12.90
CA GLN A 414 0.98 -16.11 14.24
C GLN A 414 -0.13 -17.17 14.42
N GLY A 415 -1.07 -17.28 13.48
CA GLY A 415 -2.28 -18.11 13.65
C GLY A 415 -3.24 -17.58 14.72
N ARG A 416 -3.28 -16.26 14.91
CA ARG A 416 -4.07 -15.54 15.91
C ARG A 416 -5.15 -14.65 15.28
N MET A 417 -5.69 -15.07 14.14
CA MET A 417 -6.70 -14.29 13.40
C MET A 417 -7.98 -14.03 14.21
N ALA A 418 -8.35 -14.92 15.13
CA ALA A 418 -9.48 -14.73 16.03
C ALA A 418 -9.36 -13.46 16.90
N ASP A 419 -8.14 -13.09 17.31
CA ASP A 419 -7.89 -11.88 18.09
C ASP A 419 -8.18 -10.62 17.27
N LEU A 420 -7.94 -10.69 15.96
CA LEU A 420 -8.27 -9.59 15.04
C LEU A 420 -9.79 -9.41 14.94
N PHE A 421 -10.56 -10.50 14.82
CA PHE A 421 -12.04 -10.45 14.80
C PHE A 421 -12.66 -9.83 16.05
N GLY A 422 -12.04 -10.07 17.22
CA GLY A 422 -12.46 -9.47 18.49
C GLY A 422 -12.06 -8.00 18.65
N SER A 423 -11.26 -7.45 17.75
CA SER A 423 -10.68 -6.11 17.87
C SER A 423 -11.40 -5.05 17.01
N PRO A 424 -11.27 -3.75 17.34
CA PRO A 424 -11.74 -2.66 16.48
C PRO A 424 -11.15 -2.70 15.06
N LEU A 425 -10.02 -3.38 14.84
CA LEU A 425 -9.36 -3.46 13.54
C LEU A 425 -10.23 -4.20 12.51
N MET A 426 -11.03 -5.20 12.91
CA MET A 426 -11.96 -5.88 12.01
C MET A 426 -13.08 -4.95 11.51
N SER A 427 -13.47 -3.96 12.31
CA SER A 427 -14.40 -2.92 11.85
C SER A 427 -13.77 -2.08 10.74
N GLY A 428 -12.45 -1.86 10.79
CA GLY A 428 -11.67 -1.18 9.76
C GLY A 428 -11.63 -1.93 8.42
N VAL A 429 -11.55 -3.27 8.46
CA VAL A 429 -11.63 -4.13 7.25
C VAL A 429 -13.02 -4.00 6.60
N ARG A 430 -14.08 -4.11 7.41
CA ARG A 430 -15.48 -4.04 6.92
C ARG A 430 -15.87 -2.67 6.36
N ARG A 431 -15.28 -1.59 6.89
CA ARG A 431 -15.48 -0.23 6.37
C ARG A 431 -14.86 -0.02 4.99
N ARG A 432 -13.88 -0.85 4.62
CA ARG A 432 -13.07 -0.70 3.40
C ARG A 432 -13.28 -1.83 2.40
N ASP A 433 -14.42 -2.50 2.45
CA ASP A 433 -14.74 -3.58 1.52
C ASP A 433 -14.99 -3.10 0.08
N TYR A 434 -15.00 -1.78 -0.16
CA TYR A 434 -14.85 -1.20 -1.49
C TYR A 434 -13.51 -1.58 -2.13
N PHE A 435 -12.50 -1.88 -1.31
CA PHE A 435 -11.17 -2.24 -1.73
C PHE A 435 -11.04 -3.77 -1.90
N PRO A 436 -10.64 -4.26 -3.09
CA PRO A 436 -10.47 -5.68 -3.41
C PRO A 436 -9.74 -6.49 -2.35
N VAL A 437 -8.57 -6.02 -1.91
CA VAL A 437 -7.72 -6.78 -0.98
C VAL A 437 -8.40 -7.02 0.37
N TRP A 438 -9.26 -6.10 0.84
CA TRP A 438 -9.97 -6.25 2.11
C TRP A 438 -11.13 -7.24 2.02
N ARG A 439 -11.77 -7.37 0.85
CA ARG A 439 -12.75 -8.45 0.60
C ARG A 439 -12.08 -9.82 0.61
N ALA A 440 -10.93 -9.93 -0.06
CA ALA A 440 -10.13 -11.16 -0.05
C ALA A 440 -9.63 -11.48 1.37
N GLY A 441 -9.13 -10.48 2.10
CA GLY A 441 -8.70 -10.62 3.49
C GLY A 441 -9.83 -11.05 4.42
N LEU A 442 -11.06 -10.56 4.22
CA LEU A 442 -12.22 -11.02 4.96
C LEU A 442 -12.51 -12.51 4.68
N ALA A 443 -12.46 -12.95 3.43
CA ALA A 443 -12.65 -14.36 3.07
C ALA A 443 -11.63 -15.27 3.76
N LEU A 444 -10.33 -14.92 3.69
CA LEU A 444 -9.27 -15.68 4.34
C LEU A 444 -9.44 -15.71 5.87
N ALA A 445 -9.79 -14.57 6.47
CA ALA A 445 -9.98 -14.48 7.92
C ALA A 445 -11.18 -15.34 8.39
N LEU A 446 -12.27 -15.36 7.61
CA LEU A 446 -13.41 -16.24 7.86
C LEU A 446 -13.01 -17.72 7.77
N CYS A 447 -12.14 -18.09 6.82
CA CYS A 447 -11.59 -19.44 6.76
C CYS A 447 -10.82 -19.81 8.05
N GLU A 448 -9.87 -18.96 8.47
CA GLU A 448 -9.03 -19.21 9.65
C GLU A 448 -9.79 -19.23 10.97
N THR A 449 -11.00 -18.66 11.00
CA THR A 449 -11.87 -18.66 12.18
C THR A 449 -13.00 -19.70 12.09
N GLY A 450 -12.93 -20.62 11.13
CA GLY A 450 -13.87 -21.73 10.98
C GLY A 450 -15.23 -21.36 10.39
N ARG A 451 -15.40 -20.15 9.86
CA ARG A 451 -16.64 -19.64 9.25
C ARG A 451 -16.65 -19.91 7.74
N HIS A 452 -16.43 -21.16 7.36
CA HIS A 452 -16.12 -21.54 5.97
C HIS A 452 -17.24 -21.22 4.96
N ASP A 453 -18.52 -21.42 5.30
CA ASP A 453 -19.62 -21.10 4.39
C ASP A 453 -19.66 -19.60 4.05
N GLN A 454 -19.49 -18.75 5.07
CA GLN A 454 -19.41 -17.30 4.87
C GLN A 454 -18.18 -16.90 4.07
N ALA A 455 -17.06 -17.60 4.24
CA ALA A 455 -15.88 -17.37 3.42
C ALA A 455 -16.13 -17.72 1.95
N ALA A 456 -16.78 -18.86 1.67
CA ALA A 456 -17.18 -19.24 0.32
C ALA A 456 -18.14 -18.22 -0.29
N ASP A 457 -19.13 -17.71 0.46
CA ASP A 457 -20.01 -16.63 0.02
C ASP A 457 -19.21 -15.37 -0.37
N GLN A 458 -18.19 -14.99 0.41
CA GLN A 458 -17.34 -13.84 0.07
C GLN A 458 -16.56 -14.05 -1.24
N VAL A 459 -15.98 -15.24 -1.46
CA VAL A 459 -15.24 -15.55 -2.69
C VAL A 459 -16.16 -15.57 -3.89
N LEU A 460 -17.31 -16.22 -3.80
CA LEU A 460 -18.29 -16.33 -4.88
C LEU A 460 -18.92 -14.98 -5.21
N ALA A 461 -19.24 -14.15 -4.20
CA ALA A 461 -19.72 -12.80 -4.43
C ALA A 461 -18.65 -11.93 -5.10
N PHE A 462 -17.38 -12.09 -4.74
CA PHE A 462 -16.29 -11.41 -5.44
C PHE A 462 -16.22 -11.85 -6.90
N ALA A 463 -16.21 -13.17 -7.15
CA ALA A 463 -16.16 -13.69 -8.51
C ALA A 463 -17.33 -13.16 -9.35
N ALA A 464 -18.56 -13.15 -8.80
CA ALA A 464 -19.73 -12.60 -9.48
C ALA A 464 -19.57 -11.10 -9.81
N ASP A 465 -19.13 -10.29 -8.85
CA ASP A 465 -18.91 -8.85 -9.04
C ASP A 465 -17.80 -8.53 -10.06
N THR A 466 -16.96 -9.51 -10.39
CA THR A 466 -15.84 -9.37 -11.33
C THR A 466 -15.95 -10.28 -12.55
N GLU A 467 -17.17 -10.72 -12.89
CA GLU A 467 -17.46 -11.56 -14.05
C GLU A 467 -16.54 -12.80 -14.12
N GLY A 468 -16.41 -13.49 -12.98
CA GLY A 468 -15.50 -14.63 -12.83
C GLY A 468 -14.03 -14.26 -12.81
N PHE A 469 -13.68 -13.12 -12.21
CA PHE A 469 -12.33 -12.52 -12.19
C PHE A 469 -11.82 -12.05 -13.57
N THR A 470 -12.69 -11.92 -14.57
CA THR A 470 -12.31 -11.42 -15.90
C THR A 470 -12.35 -9.89 -15.99
N THR A 471 -13.20 -9.23 -15.21
CA THR A 471 -13.25 -7.75 -15.05
C THR A 471 -12.54 -7.28 -13.78
N PHE A 472 -11.64 -8.13 -13.26
CA PHE A 472 -10.84 -7.84 -12.07
C PHE A 472 -10.00 -6.58 -12.31
N PRO A 473 -10.20 -5.48 -11.56
CA PRO A 473 -9.56 -4.21 -11.90
C PRO A 473 -8.04 -4.36 -11.87
N PRO A 474 -7.34 -4.23 -13.00
CA PRO A 474 -5.90 -4.23 -12.97
C PRO A 474 -5.53 -2.86 -12.40
N SER A 475 -5.14 -2.88 -11.15
CA SER A 475 -4.65 -1.77 -10.34
C SER A 475 -3.55 -2.36 -9.48
N GLY A 476 -2.72 -1.54 -8.82
CA GLY A 476 -1.56 -2.00 -8.02
C GLY A 476 -1.83 -2.95 -6.83
N TRP A 477 -3.02 -3.54 -6.78
CA TRP A 477 -3.55 -4.43 -5.75
C TRP A 477 -4.13 -5.72 -6.32
N ALA A 478 -4.08 -5.90 -7.64
CA ALA A 478 -4.67 -7.07 -8.28
C ALA A 478 -3.94 -8.35 -7.84
N LEU A 479 -2.61 -8.34 -7.92
CA LEU A 479 -1.78 -9.49 -7.58
C LEU A 479 -1.88 -9.88 -6.09
N PRO A 480 -1.79 -8.96 -5.11
CA PRO A 480 -2.07 -9.25 -3.70
C PRO A 480 -3.47 -9.81 -3.44
N THR A 481 -4.49 -9.27 -4.09
CA THR A 481 -5.87 -9.74 -3.92
C THR A 481 -6.02 -11.17 -4.43
N ALA A 482 -5.47 -11.47 -5.62
CA ALA A 482 -5.48 -12.82 -6.19
C ALA A 482 -4.74 -13.84 -5.29
N ALA A 483 -3.61 -13.44 -4.71
CA ALA A 483 -2.84 -14.27 -3.79
C ALA A 483 -3.62 -14.62 -2.50
N VAL A 484 -4.31 -13.64 -1.90
CA VAL A 484 -5.14 -13.87 -0.71
C VAL A 484 -6.35 -14.75 -1.04
N LEU A 485 -7.03 -14.51 -2.17
CA LEU A 485 -8.13 -15.37 -2.65
C LEU A 485 -7.65 -16.80 -2.91
N ALA A 486 -6.46 -16.98 -3.48
CA ALA A 486 -5.88 -18.30 -3.70
C ALA A 486 -5.69 -19.09 -2.39
N GLN A 487 -5.26 -18.44 -1.31
CA GLN A 487 -5.19 -19.08 0.01
C GLN A 487 -6.57 -19.44 0.55
N ALA A 488 -7.56 -18.53 0.44
CA ALA A 488 -8.92 -18.81 0.87
C ALA A 488 -9.53 -20.00 0.11
N CYS A 489 -9.39 -20.03 -1.22
CA CYS A 489 -9.84 -21.15 -2.05
C CYS A 489 -9.17 -22.48 -1.67
N ALA A 490 -7.86 -22.47 -1.40
CA ALA A 490 -7.13 -23.67 -0.99
C ALA A 490 -7.58 -24.19 0.39
N GLU A 491 -7.90 -23.30 1.32
CA GLU A 491 -8.45 -23.71 2.63
C GLU A 491 -9.87 -24.27 2.49
N LEU A 492 -10.74 -23.61 1.71
CA LEU A 492 -12.10 -24.10 1.43
C LEU A 492 -12.07 -25.48 0.76
N ASP A 493 -11.18 -25.66 -0.22
CA ASP A 493 -10.97 -26.95 -0.88
C ASP A 493 -10.56 -28.05 0.10
N ARG A 494 -9.58 -27.75 0.97
CA ARG A 494 -9.08 -28.68 1.97
C ARG A 494 -10.17 -29.13 2.94
N ARG A 495 -11.11 -28.25 3.26
CA ARG A 495 -12.26 -28.52 4.12
C ARG A 495 -13.45 -29.14 3.37
N GLY A 496 -13.37 -29.29 2.04
CA GLY A 496 -14.44 -29.82 1.21
C GLY A 496 -15.65 -28.90 1.08
N VAL A 497 -15.48 -27.59 1.32
CA VAL A 497 -16.58 -26.61 1.37
C VAL A 497 -16.83 -26.05 -0.01
N ARG A 498 -18.02 -26.34 -0.58
CA ARG A 498 -18.51 -25.77 -1.85
C ARG A 498 -17.51 -25.85 -3.02
N ARG A 499 -16.71 -26.92 -3.06
CA ARG A 499 -15.65 -27.12 -4.07
C ARG A 499 -16.17 -26.99 -5.51
N GLU A 500 -17.31 -27.61 -5.80
CA GLU A 500 -17.91 -27.61 -7.15
C GLU A 500 -18.29 -26.20 -7.62
N GLU A 501 -18.69 -25.31 -6.71
CA GLU A 501 -19.06 -23.93 -7.03
C GLU A 501 -17.83 -23.03 -7.24
N LEU A 502 -16.73 -23.34 -6.56
CA LEU A 502 -15.47 -22.57 -6.66
C LEU A 502 -14.64 -22.96 -7.88
N LEU A 503 -14.66 -24.25 -8.28
CA LEU A 503 -13.84 -24.81 -9.35
C LEU A 503 -13.88 -24.01 -10.68
N PRO A 504 -15.04 -23.54 -11.18
CA PRO A 504 -15.11 -22.74 -12.41
C PRO A 504 -14.27 -21.45 -12.37
N TYR A 505 -14.05 -20.89 -11.18
CA TYR A 505 -13.32 -19.63 -10.98
C TYR A 505 -11.83 -19.82 -10.71
N VAL A 506 -11.36 -21.05 -10.52
CA VAL A 506 -9.95 -21.35 -10.27
C VAL A 506 -9.04 -21.00 -11.47
N PRO A 507 -9.36 -21.38 -12.72
CA PRO A 507 -8.53 -21.03 -13.87
C PRO A 507 -8.33 -19.51 -14.09
N PRO A 508 -9.38 -18.66 -14.12
CA PRO A 508 -9.18 -17.22 -14.31
C PRO A 508 -8.42 -16.57 -13.15
N LEU A 509 -8.66 -17.00 -11.90
CA LEU A 509 -7.89 -16.51 -10.75
C LEU A 509 -6.41 -16.91 -10.83
N ARG A 510 -6.11 -18.14 -11.28
CA ARG A 510 -4.74 -18.63 -11.47
C ARG A 510 -4.02 -17.88 -12.58
N ALA A 511 -4.71 -17.54 -13.66
CA ALA A 511 -4.13 -16.80 -14.78
C ALA A 511 -3.55 -15.44 -14.35
N LEU A 512 -4.19 -14.75 -13.40
CA LEU A 512 -3.67 -13.51 -12.81
C LEU A 512 -2.31 -13.71 -12.11
N LEU A 513 -2.10 -14.85 -11.45
CA LEU A 513 -0.85 -15.17 -10.75
C LEU A 513 0.22 -15.73 -11.71
N ASP A 514 -0.19 -16.51 -12.70
CA ASP A 514 0.68 -17.12 -13.71
C ASP A 514 1.36 -16.09 -14.63
N ALA A 515 0.80 -14.88 -14.73
CA ALA A 515 1.42 -13.74 -15.39
C ALA A 515 2.68 -13.22 -14.65
N HIS A 516 2.84 -13.54 -13.35
CA HIS A 516 3.93 -13.03 -12.50
C HIS A 516 4.79 -14.12 -11.84
N PRO A 517 5.24 -15.16 -12.56
CA PRO A 517 5.77 -16.37 -11.95
C PRO A 517 7.15 -16.18 -11.29
N GLY A 518 7.81 -15.04 -11.51
CA GLY A 518 9.11 -14.67 -10.93
C GLY A 518 9.02 -13.64 -9.82
N GLU A 519 7.82 -13.30 -9.33
CA GLU A 519 7.63 -12.17 -8.42
C GLU A 519 7.27 -12.60 -7.00
N LEU A 520 7.78 -11.87 -6.01
CA LEU A 520 7.23 -11.82 -4.67
C LEU A 520 6.04 -10.86 -4.66
N VAL A 521 4.89 -11.36 -4.20
CA VAL A 521 3.65 -10.59 -4.06
C VAL A 521 3.80 -9.64 -2.88
N LEU A 522 3.73 -8.35 -3.15
CA LEU A 522 3.85 -7.28 -2.17
C LEU A 522 2.52 -6.51 -2.11
N ALA A 523 1.92 -6.43 -0.93
CA ALA A 523 0.68 -5.70 -0.71
C ALA A 523 0.98 -4.28 -0.21
N GLY A 524 0.29 -3.30 -0.81
CA GLY A 524 0.32 -1.89 -0.40
C GLY A 524 1.64 -1.16 -0.59
N TRP A 525 1.71 0.04 -0.02
CA TRP A 525 2.93 0.85 -0.05
C TRP A 525 3.80 0.52 1.16
N PRO A 526 4.93 -0.14 0.89
CA PRO A 526 5.00 -1.58 1.04
C PRO A 526 4.59 -2.05 2.44
N THR A 527 3.40 -2.64 2.53
CA THR A 527 2.81 -3.03 3.80
C THR A 527 3.34 -4.39 4.24
N VAL A 528 3.22 -5.40 3.38
CA VAL A 528 3.63 -6.79 3.68
C VAL A 528 4.04 -7.55 2.42
N LEU A 529 4.95 -8.53 2.59
CA LEU A 529 5.29 -9.52 1.58
C LEU A 529 4.49 -10.81 1.83
N LEU A 530 3.57 -11.13 0.93
CA LEU A 530 2.69 -12.29 1.10
C LEU A 530 3.40 -13.61 0.75
N GLY A 531 4.36 -13.55 -0.17
CA GLY A 531 5.12 -14.71 -0.66
C GLY A 531 5.24 -14.74 -2.19
N PRO A 532 5.87 -15.78 -2.77
CA PRO A 532 6.03 -15.90 -4.22
C PRO A 532 4.70 -16.11 -4.94
N ALA A 533 4.43 -15.38 -6.04
CA ALA A 533 3.21 -15.55 -6.85
C ALA A 533 3.02 -17.01 -7.29
N ALA A 534 4.11 -17.68 -7.67
CA ALA A 534 4.11 -19.10 -8.03
C ALA A 534 3.60 -20.01 -6.90
N ARG A 535 3.80 -19.67 -5.61
CA ARG A 535 3.23 -20.46 -4.52
C ARG A 535 1.70 -20.51 -4.62
N PHE A 536 1.09 -19.36 -4.85
CA PHE A 536 -0.36 -19.20 -4.95
C PHE A 536 -0.92 -19.86 -6.23
N SER A 537 -0.21 -19.78 -7.36
CA SER A 537 -0.54 -20.59 -8.55
C SER A 537 -0.54 -22.09 -8.23
N GLY A 538 0.44 -22.55 -7.45
CA GLY A 538 0.54 -23.94 -7.00
C GLY A 538 -0.63 -24.36 -6.11
N LEU A 539 -1.07 -23.49 -5.21
CA LEU A 539 -2.27 -23.71 -4.39
C LEU A 539 -3.52 -23.90 -5.27
N LEU A 540 -3.72 -23.03 -6.25
CA LEU A 540 -4.86 -23.12 -7.17
C LEU A 540 -4.78 -24.35 -8.09
N ALA A 541 -3.58 -24.74 -8.53
CA ALA A 541 -3.39 -26.00 -9.25
C ALA A 541 -3.79 -27.22 -8.38
N LEU A 542 -3.52 -27.21 -7.07
CA LEU A 542 -4.01 -28.26 -6.17
C LEU A 542 -5.53 -28.26 -6.03
N VAL A 543 -6.16 -27.08 -5.96
CA VAL A 543 -7.63 -26.99 -5.96
C VAL A 543 -8.18 -27.57 -7.25
N ALA A 544 -7.58 -27.27 -8.40
CA ALA A 544 -7.95 -27.83 -9.70
C ALA A 544 -7.72 -29.35 -9.83
N GLY A 545 -7.05 -30.00 -8.88
CA GLY A 545 -6.72 -31.42 -8.94
C GLY A 545 -5.51 -31.73 -9.82
N GLU A 546 -4.59 -30.76 -9.97
CA GLU A 546 -3.40 -30.84 -10.83
C GLU A 546 -2.10 -30.88 -9.99
N PRO A 547 -1.80 -31.99 -9.28
CA PRO A 547 -0.68 -32.06 -8.33
C PRO A 547 0.70 -31.85 -8.98
N GLU A 548 0.91 -32.34 -10.20
CA GLU A 548 2.20 -32.18 -10.90
C GLU A 548 2.44 -30.73 -11.34
N THR A 549 1.39 -30.06 -11.81
CA THR A 549 1.41 -28.62 -12.10
C THR A 549 1.74 -27.84 -10.83
N ALA A 550 1.09 -28.17 -9.71
CA ALA A 550 1.37 -27.56 -8.42
C ALA A 550 2.83 -27.73 -7.98
N LEU A 551 3.40 -28.93 -8.09
CA LEU A 551 4.81 -29.19 -7.79
C LEU A 551 5.75 -28.39 -8.69
N GLY A 552 5.39 -28.17 -9.96
CA GLY A 552 6.12 -27.28 -10.87
C GLY A 552 6.19 -25.83 -10.36
N HIS A 553 5.05 -25.29 -9.96
CA HIS A 553 4.96 -23.94 -9.41
C HIS A 553 5.70 -23.80 -8.07
N LEU A 554 5.52 -24.74 -7.14
CA LEU A 554 6.17 -24.70 -5.82
C LEU A 554 7.70 -24.76 -5.92
N ARG A 555 8.26 -25.56 -6.84
CA ARG A 555 9.71 -25.58 -7.12
C ARG A 555 10.23 -24.22 -7.58
N ARG A 556 9.44 -23.46 -8.33
CA ARG A 556 9.80 -22.10 -8.75
C ARG A 556 9.76 -21.12 -7.57
N ALA A 557 8.80 -21.28 -6.67
CA ALA A 557 8.62 -20.43 -5.50
C ALA A 557 9.79 -20.52 -4.49
N VAL A 558 10.39 -21.72 -4.32
CA VAL A 558 11.49 -21.95 -3.36
C VAL A 558 12.65 -20.96 -3.53
N ARG A 559 13.05 -20.64 -4.78
CA ARG A 559 14.16 -19.72 -5.03
C ARG A 559 13.91 -18.31 -4.51
N LEU A 560 12.67 -17.85 -4.55
CA LEU A 560 12.27 -16.51 -4.10
C LEU A 560 12.10 -16.44 -2.58
N ALA A 561 11.70 -17.56 -1.96
CA ALA A 561 11.43 -17.65 -0.53
C ALA A 561 12.62 -18.11 0.33
N GLN A 562 13.75 -18.50 -0.27
CA GLN A 562 14.89 -19.13 0.44
C GLN A 562 15.44 -18.33 1.64
N HIS A 563 15.24 -17.00 1.66
CA HIS A 563 15.64 -16.12 2.76
C HIS A 563 14.47 -15.75 3.69
N SER A 564 13.44 -16.59 3.77
CA SER A 564 12.33 -16.46 4.71
C SER A 564 11.98 -17.82 5.30
N PRO A 565 12.35 -18.08 6.57
CA PRO A 565 11.97 -19.30 7.28
C PRO A 565 10.46 -19.53 7.29
N ALA A 566 9.67 -18.47 7.53
CA ALA A 566 8.21 -18.53 7.56
C ALA A 566 7.61 -18.98 6.21
N GLN A 567 8.06 -18.38 5.10
CA GLN A 567 7.59 -18.76 3.77
C GLN A 567 8.06 -20.16 3.37
N MET A 568 9.28 -20.56 3.76
CA MET A 568 9.78 -21.91 3.52
C MET A 568 8.99 -22.97 4.28
N ALA A 569 8.52 -22.69 5.51
CA ALA A 569 7.64 -23.60 6.25
C ALA A 569 6.31 -23.82 5.51
N ARG A 570 5.67 -22.74 5.03
CA ARG A 570 4.44 -22.82 4.22
C ARG A 570 4.65 -23.59 2.93
N LEU A 571 5.72 -23.29 2.18
CA LEU A 571 6.04 -23.98 0.93
C LEU A 571 6.26 -25.48 1.12
N ARG A 572 6.95 -25.89 2.19
CA ARG A 572 7.17 -27.31 2.49
C ARG A 572 5.86 -28.04 2.81
N LEU A 573 4.96 -27.41 3.55
CA LEU A 573 3.65 -27.98 3.82
C LEU A 573 2.79 -28.07 2.55
N ASP A 574 2.79 -27.03 1.72
CA ASP A 574 2.08 -27.01 0.44
C ASP A 574 2.65 -28.08 -0.52
N GLU A 575 3.98 -28.26 -0.53
CA GLU A 575 4.65 -29.32 -1.29
C GLU A 575 4.32 -30.71 -0.76
N ALA A 576 4.30 -30.91 0.56
CA ALA A 576 3.88 -32.18 1.17
C ALA A 576 2.46 -32.57 0.74
N ARG A 577 1.53 -31.61 0.73
CA ARG A 577 0.15 -31.78 0.25
C ARG A 577 0.10 -32.14 -1.24
N ALA A 578 0.89 -31.45 -2.07
CA ALA A 578 0.97 -31.73 -3.50
C ALA A 578 1.53 -33.12 -3.78
N ARG A 579 2.62 -33.49 -3.10
CA ARG A 579 3.26 -34.81 -3.22
C ARG A 579 2.29 -35.91 -2.84
N LEU A 580 1.55 -35.79 -1.74
CA LEU A 580 0.59 -36.80 -1.30
C LEU A 580 -0.50 -37.07 -2.35
N ARG A 581 -0.90 -36.06 -3.12
CA ARG A 581 -1.87 -36.14 -4.21
C ARG A 581 -1.28 -36.60 -5.54
N SER A 582 0.05 -36.78 -5.66
CA SER A 582 0.71 -37.26 -6.88
C SER A 582 0.40 -38.73 -7.15
N ASP A 583 0.26 -39.08 -8.43
CA ASP A 583 0.11 -40.47 -8.88
C ASP A 583 1.40 -41.29 -8.69
N SER A 584 2.57 -40.64 -8.64
CA SER A 584 3.86 -41.30 -8.48
C SER A 584 4.16 -41.68 -7.03
N VAL A 585 4.35 -42.97 -6.76
CA VAL A 585 4.73 -43.49 -5.43
C VAL A 585 6.04 -42.86 -4.95
N ALA A 586 7.00 -42.70 -5.87
CA ALA A 586 8.30 -42.11 -5.56
C ALA A 586 8.20 -40.63 -5.17
N VAL A 587 7.25 -39.89 -5.74
CA VAL A 587 6.98 -38.49 -5.39
C VAL A 587 6.25 -38.38 -4.06
N ARG A 588 5.33 -39.32 -3.76
CA ARG A 588 4.66 -39.41 -2.45
C ARG A 588 5.65 -39.65 -1.31
N ALA A 589 6.74 -40.38 -1.57
CA ALA A 589 7.80 -40.60 -0.59
C ALA A 589 8.41 -39.26 -0.11
N GLY A 590 8.56 -39.12 1.21
CA GLY A 590 9.12 -37.92 1.83
C GLY A 590 8.14 -36.76 2.06
N ALA A 591 6.85 -36.89 1.72
CA ALA A 591 5.84 -35.87 2.07
C ALA A 591 5.75 -35.65 3.59
N GLY A 592 5.86 -36.72 4.39
CA GLY A 592 5.89 -36.63 5.85
C GLY A 592 7.14 -35.94 6.40
N ASP A 593 8.32 -36.14 5.78
CA ASP A 593 9.56 -35.45 6.17
C ASP A 593 9.46 -33.94 5.95
N LEU A 594 8.89 -33.52 4.82
CA LEU A 594 8.63 -32.11 4.52
C LEU A 594 7.70 -31.49 5.57
N ALA A 595 6.60 -32.17 5.91
CA ALA A 595 5.66 -31.69 6.91
C ALA A 595 6.27 -31.63 8.33
N ARG A 596 7.13 -32.59 8.72
CA ARG A 596 7.87 -32.54 10.00
C ARG A 596 8.86 -31.38 10.06
N THR A 597 9.56 -31.13 8.96
CA THR A 597 10.48 -29.98 8.84
C THR A 597 9.71 -28.67 8.94
N ALA A 598 8.57 -28.56 8.24
CA ALA A 598 7.70 -27.40 8.32
C ALA A 598 7.14 -27.18 9.74
N LEU A 599 6.73 -28.26 10.43
CA LEU A 599 6.24 -28.20 11.80
C LEU A 599 7.29 -27.62 12.76
N THR A 600 8.52 -28.12 12.67
CA THR A 600 9.63 -27.66 13.54
C THR A 600 9.84 -26.15 13.37
N THR A 601 9.99 -25.68 12.13
CA THR A 601 10.14 -24.24 11.85
C THR A 601 8.91 -23.43 12.29
N ALA A 602 7.70 -23.95 12.08
CA ALA A 602 6.47 -23.26 12.48
C ALA A 602 6.36 -23.13 14.01
N GLU A 603 6.77 -24.13 14.77
CA GLU A 603 6.80 -24.09 16.24
C GLU A 603 7.86 -23.11 16.76
N GLU A 604 9.07 -23.13 16.20
CA GLU A 604 10.15 -22.22 16.54
C GLU A 604 9.78 -20.74 16.33
N LEU A 605 9.07 -20.44 15.25
CA LEU A 605 8.66 -19.07 14.90
C LEU A 605 7.32 -18.66 15.54
N GLY A 606 6.58 -19.57 16.18
CA GLY A 606 5.25 -19.28 16.72
C GLY A 606 4.15 -19.14 15.65
N MET A 607 4.29 -19.83 14.51
CA MET A 607 3.28 -19.88 13.44
C MET A 607 2.17 -20.89 13.76
N GLY A 608 1.30 -20.54 14.72
CA GLY A 608 0.34 -21.47 15.33
C GLY A 608 -0.57 -22.22 14.34
N ALA A 609 -1.09 -21.53 13.33
CA ALA A 609 -1.97 -22.12 12.32
C ALA A 609 -1.22 -23.12 11.42
N VAL A 610 -0.02 -22.76 10.95
CA VAL A 610 0.80 -23.67 10.12
C VAL A 610 1.24 -24.89 10.92
N ALA A 611 1.64 -24.72 12.19
CA ALA A 611 1.97 -25.83 13.06
C ALA A 611 0.77 -26.77 13.28
N ALA A 612 -0.44 -26.23 13.48
CA ALA A 612 -1.65 -27.02 13.59
C ALA A 612 -1.93 -27.82 12.31
N ASP A 613 -1.84 -27.18 11.14
CA ASP A 613 -2.02 -27.82 9.84
C ASP A 613 -0.98 -28.92 9.57
N CYS A 614 0.29 -28.72 9.95
CA CYS A 614 1.32 -29.75 9.84
C CYS A 614 0.98 -30.98 10.70
N ARG A 615 0.50 -30.76 11.94
CA ARG A 615 0.08 -31.86 12.82
C ARG A 615 -1.15 -32.60 12.26
N GLU A 616 -2.11 -31.86 11.71
CA GLU A 616 -3.28 -32.45 11.03
C GLU A 616 -2.85 -33.32 9.84
N PHE A 617 -1.95 -32.80 8.99
CA PHE A 617 -1.39 -33.56 7.87
C PHE A 617 -0.67 -34.85 8.32
N LEU A 618 0.18 -34.76 9.35
CA LEU A 618 0.95 -35.91 9.84
C LEU A 618 0.08 -37.00 10.49
N ARG A 619 -1.08 -36.65 11.05
CA ARG A 619 -2.06 -37.63 11.56
C ARG A 619 -2.80 -38.37 10.45
N GLY A 620 -3.06 -37.68 9.33
CA GLY A 620 -3.79 -38.22 8.17
C GLY A 620 -2.89 -38.89 7.13
N ALA A 621 -1.59 -38.62 7.15
CA ALA A 621 -0.64 -39.27 6.24
C ALA A 621 -0.49 -40.76 6.61
N PRO A 622 -0.54 -41.68 5.63
CA PRO A 622 -0.25 -43.08 5.90
C PRO A 622 1.16 -43.17 6.49
N THR A 623 1.28 -43.76 7.67
CA THR A 623 2.57 -44.05 8.30
C THR A 623 3.33 -44.99 7.37
N GLY A 624 4.26 -44.44 6.59
CA GLY A 624 5.07 -45.21 5.66
C GLY A 624 5.89 -46.26 6.43
N SER A 625 5.61 -47.53 6.14
CA SER A 625 6.53 -48.66 6.27
C SER A 625 7.51 -48.69 5.12
#